data_AF-A0A9X2VIJ6-F1
#
_entry.id   AF-A0A9X2VIJ6-F1
#
_cell.length_a   1.000
_cell.length_b   1.000
_cell.length_c   1.000
_cell.angle_alpha   90.00
_cell.angle_beta   90.00
_cell.angle_gamma   90.00
#
_symmetry.space_group_name_H-M   'P 1'
#
loop_
_entity.id
_entity.type
_entity.pdbx_description
1 polymer ?
#
loop_
_entity_poly.entity_id
_entity_poly.type
_entity_poly.pdbx_seq_one_letter_code
_entity_poly.pdbx_strand_id
1 'polypeptide(L)'
;MRFAVLSLVLTSVFTFAAPANAANEATAADEVTARADLNGDGVLDTVVAQAIEGNPDEQLLVATINGVRLDARVPLYSRIGVPPLQVVDLNDDGTDEVMVTEALGANTVTVSTWGLYGGLRPVTWPNGEVMKVWEGGGISSLSAYGCEQAGGGRRLVQVSTSVDWNTLIYSGDRITYSLAGSVATETSRVPVSGKRDDPALQTDPAACA
;
A
#
# COMPACT_ATOMS: atom_id res chain seq x y z
N MET A 1 4.54 70.17 36.39
CA MET A 1 5.21 69.12 35.60
C MET A 1 4.20 68.01 35.35
N ARG A 2 3.70 67.86 34.12
CA ARG A 2 2.72 66.83 33.72
C ARG A 2 3.50 65.68 33.09
N PHE A 3 3.43 64.49 33.67
CA PHE A 3 3.96 63.26 33.09
C PHE A 3 2.84 62.56 32.31
N ALA A 4 3.08 62.33 31.02
CA ALA A 4 2.21 61.55 30.15
C ALA A 4 2.56 60.06 30.29
N VAL A 5 1.53 59.24 30.53
CA VAL A 5 1.62 57.78 30.54
C VAL A 5 1.47 57.30 29.10
N LEU A 6 2.48 56.62 28.57
CA LEU A 6 2.47 56.01 27.24
C LEU A 6 2.09 54.54 27.38
N SER A 7 0.87 54.19 26.97
CA SER A 7 0.38 52.81 26.89
C SER A 7 0.99 52.09 25.68
N LEU A 8 1.67 50.98 25.92
CA LEU A 8 2.19 50.08 24.88
C LEU A 8 1.13 48.99 24.61
N VAL A 9 0.55 48.97 23.41
CA VAL A 9 -0.36 47.90 22.96
C VAL A 9 0.49 46.84 22.25
N LEU A 10 0.49 45.62 22.80
CA LEU A 10 1.14 44.45 22.22
C LEU A 10 0.17 43.78 21.24
N THR A 11 0.42 43.88 19.93
CA THR A 11 -0.40 43.22 18.92
C THR A 11 0.21 41.86 18.57
N SER A 12 -0.33 40.79 19.14
CA SER A 12 0.04 39.42 18.81
C SER A 12 -0.59 39.04 17.46
N VAL A 13 0.22 38.85 16.42
CA VAL A 13 -0.23 38.30 15.15
C VAL A 13 -0.16 36.78 15.24
N PHE A 14 -1.30 36.12 15.34
CA PHE A 14 -1.41 34.67 15.13
C PHE A 14 -1.32 34.40 13.63
N THR A 15 -0.17 33.95 13.16
CA THR A 15 -0.03 33.37 11.83
C THR A 15 -0.63 31.96 11.87
N PHE A 16 -1.81 31.80 11.27
CA PHE A 16 -2.35 30.48 10.95
C PHE A 16 -1.49 29.87 9.84
N ALA A 17 -0.58 28.96 10.21
CA ALA A 17 0.03 28.07 9.25
C ALA A 17 -1.06 27.10 8.76
N ALA A 18 -1.48 27.26 7.50
CA ALA A 18 -2.33 26.28 6.85
C ALA A 18 -1.61 24.93 6.81
N PRO A 19 -2.28 23.79 7.09
CA PRO A 19 -1.67 22.49 6.88
C PRO A 19 -1.36 22.35 5.39
N ALA A 20 -0.07 22.17 5.08
CA ALA A 20 0.36 21.79 3.76
C ALA A 20 -0.18 20.39 3.48
N ASN A 21 -1.29 20.31 2.75
CA ASN A 21 -1.64 19.11 2.01
C ASN A 21 -0.61 18.95 0.89
N ALA A 22 0.54 18.38 1.22
CA ALA A 22 1.41 17.78 0.23
C ALA A 22 0.70 16.52 -0.25
N ALA A 23 -0.13 16.67 -1.29
CA ALA A 23 -0.33 15.57 -2.21
C ALA A 23 1.08 15.20 -2.69
N ASN A 24 1.57 14.06 -2.23
CA ASN A 24 2.83 13.50 -2.68
C ASN A 24 2.58 13.07 -4.13
N GLU A 25 2.71 14.00 -5.08
CA GLU A 25 2.85 13.62 -6.48
C GLU A 25 4.12 12.77 -6.53
N ALA A 26 3.94 11.46 -6.72
CA ALA A 26 5.03 10.52 -6.83
C ALA A 26 5.92 10.99 -7.98
N THR A 27 7.04 11.65 -7.65
CA THR A 27 8.06 12.00 -8.61
C THR A 27 8.62 10.71 -9.16
N ALA A 28 8.59 10.57 -10.49
CA ALA A 28 9.13 9.42 -11.17
C ALA A 28 10.59 9.20 -10.76
N ALA A 29 10.84 8.09 -10.06
CA ALA A 29 12.18 7.67 -9.69
C ALA A 29 12.53 6.42 -10.48
N ASP A 30 13.75 6.36 -10.99
CA ASP A 30 14.30 5.15 -11.61
C ASP A 30 14.60 4.08 -10.54
N GLU A 31 14.70 4.51 -9.28
CA GLU A 31 14.99 3.69 -8.11
C GLU A 31 14.27 4.24 -6.87
N VAL A 32 13.70 3.36 -6.07
CA VAL A 32 13.12 3.66 -4.75
C VAL A 32 13.68 2.72 -3.70
N THR A 33 13.76 3.19 -2.45
CA THR A 33 14.26 2.41 -1.31
C THR A 33 13.25 2.40 -0.17
N ALA A 34 13.12 1.27 0.52
CA ALA A 34 12.37 1.09 1.75
C ALA A 34 13.21 0.35 2.81
N ARG A 35 12.70 0.38 4.06
CA ARG A 35 13.27 -0.29 5.23
C ARG A 35 12.22 -1.21 5.82
N ALA A 36 12.54 -2.50 5.95
CA ALA A 36 11.62 -3.55 6.38
C ALA A 36 12.40 -4.60 7.20
N ASP A 37 11.85 -5.13 8.28
CA ASP A 37 12.40 -6.27 9.03
C ASP A 37 11.93 -7.59 8.38
N LEU A 38 12.58 -8.01 7.29
CA LEU A 38 12.11 -9.14 6.48
C LEU A 38 12.33 -10.50 7.15
N ASN A 39 13.21 -10.57 8.14
CA ASN A 39 13.57 -11.81 8.83
C ASN A 39 13.15 -11.85 10.31
N GLY A 40 12.51 -10.79 10.81
CA GLY A 40 11.95 -10.71 12.16
C GLY A 40 13.01 -10.65 13.26
N ASP A 41 14.21 -10.15 12.96
CA ASP A 41 15.29 -10.05 13.93
C ASP A 41 15.33 -8.72 14.68
N GLY A 42 14.40 -7.80 14.36
CA GLY A 42 14.27 -6.47 14.92
C GLY A 42 15.18 -5.43 14.27
N VAL A 43 15.97 -5.80 13.25
CA VAL A 43 16.85 -4.90 12.49
C VAL A 43 16.26 -4.68 11.09
N LEU A 44 16.13 -3.41 10.71
CA LEU A 44 15.60 -3.06 9.40
C LEU A 44 16.59 -3.38 8.27
N ASP A 45 16.13 -4.20 7.33
CA ASP A 45 16.82 -4.51 6.08
C ASP A 45 16.69 -3.36 5.06
N THR A 46 17.46 -3.46 3.97
CA THR A 46 17.31 -2.54 2.83
C THR A 46 16.52 -3.23 1.72
N VAL A 47 15.44 -2.62 1.25
CA VAL A 47 14.75 -3.08 0.04
C VAL A 47 14.80 -1.98 -1.01
N VAL A 48 15.23 -2.32 -2.22
CA VAL A 48 15.34 -1.40 -3.36
C VAL A 48 14.53 -1.94 -4.51
N ALA A 49 13.74 -1.09 -5.16
CA ALA A 49 13.13 -1.39 -6.44
C ALA A 49 13.64 -0.42 -7.49
N GLN A 50 14.08 -0.94 -8.63
CA GLN A 50 14.65 -0.14 -9.72
C GLN A 50 14.17 -0.65 -11.07
N ALA A 51 13.93 0.26 -12.03
CA ALA A 51 13.60 -0.14 -13.39
C ALA A 51 14.78 -0.92 -14.00
N ILE A 52 14.50 -1.94 -14.81
CA ILE A 52 15.55 -2.68 -15.52
C ILE A 52 15.95 -1.89 -16.77
N GLU A 53 17.23 -1.55 -16.89
CA GLU A 53 17.76 -0.88 -18.07
C GLU A 53 17.47 -1.69 -19.34
N GLY A 54 16.88 -1.03 -20.34
CA GLY A 54 16.50 -1.66 -21.61
C GLY A 54 15.25 -2.54 -21.55
N ASN A 55 14.60 -2.67 -20.37
CA ASN A 55 13.31 -3.35 -20.23
C ASN A 55 12.34 -2.54 -19.37
N PRO A 56 11.59 -1.58 -19.96
CA PRO A 56 10.72 -0.68 -19.21
C PRO A 56 9.49 -1.37 -18.59
N ASP A 57 9.22 -2.63 -18.97
CA ASP A 57 8.09 -3.42 -18.47
C ASP A 57 8.45 -4.27 -17.23
N GLU A 58 9.70 -4.19 -16.75
CA GLU A 58 10.19 -4.91 -15.56
C GLU A 58 10.98 -3.99 -14.62
N GLN A 59 10.95 -4.33 -13.34
CA GLN A 59 11.78 -3.79 -12.29
C GLN A 59 12.50 -4.91 -11.53
N LEU A 60 13.66 -4.59 -10.98
CA LEU A 60 14.39 -5.46 -10.07
C LEU A 60 14.08 -5.06 -8.63
N LEU A 61 13.51 -6.00 -7.87
CA LEU A 61 13.36 -5.89 -6.42
C LEU A 61 14.58 -6.55 -5.76
N VAL A 62 15.23 -5.83 -4.86
CA VAL A 62 16.46 -6.27 -4.20
C VAL A 62 16.30 -6.10 -2.70
N ALA A 63 16.48 -7.18 -1.94
CA ALA A 63 16.59 -7.14 -0.49
C ALA A 63 18.05 -7.36 -0.08
N THR A 64 18.54 -6.57 0.88
CA THR A 64 19.83 -6.78 1.53
C THR A 64 19.60 -7.04 3.01
N ILE A 65 19.76 -8.32 3.40
CA ILE A 65 19.43 -8.85 4.73
C ILE A 65 20.71 -9.33 5.38
N ASN A 66 21.13 -8.70 6.48
CA ASN A 66 22.39 -9.04 7.15
C ASN A 66 23.61 -9.10 6.19
N GLY A 67 23.63 -8.23 5.18
CA GLY A 67 24.67 -8.16 4.14
C GLY A 67 24.51 -9.16 2.99
N VAL A 68 23.52 -10.05 3.04
CA VAL A 68 23.19 -10.99 1.96
C VAL A 68 22.22 -10.32 1.00
N ARG A 69 22.56 -10.32 -0.29
CA ARG A 69 21.71 -9.79 -1.37
C ARG A 69 20.80 -10.89 -1.93
N LEU A 70 19.51 -10.61 -1.99
CA LEU A 70 18.49 -11.40 -2.67
C LEU A 70 17.78 -10.52 -3.69
N ASP A 71 17.39 -11.08 -4.83
CA ASP A 71 16.74 -10.33 -5.88
C ASP A 71 15.60 -11.10 -6.56
N ALA A 72 14.66 -10.35 -7.11
CA ALA A 72 13.54 -10.84 -7.89
C ALA A 72 13.19 -9.86 -9.01
N ARG A 73 12.71 -10.40 -10.14
CA ARG A 73 12.14 -9.58 -11.22
C ARG A 73 10.64 -9.46 -11.03
N VAL A 74 10.14 -8.23 -11.16
CA VAL A 74 8.73 -7.89 -10.96
C VAL A 74 8.25 -7.10 -12.18
N PRO A 75 7.01 -7.26 -12.65
CA PRO A 75 6.47 -6.40 -13.70
C PRO A 75 6.48 -4.92 -13.31
N LEU A 76 6.60 -4.03 -14.29
CA LEU A 76 6.50 -2.57 -14.14
C LEU A 76 5.80 -1.95 -15.36
N TYR A 77 4.48 -1.99 -15.39
CA TYR A 77 3.67 -1.29 -16.39
C TYR A 77 3.31 0.11 -15.89
N SER A 78 4.31 0.99 -15.82
CA SER A 78 4.19 2.37 -15.31
C SER A 78 4.71 3.39 -16.31
N ARG A 79 4.03 4.53 -16.44
CA ARG A 79 4.49 5.68 -17.23
C ARG A 79 5.24 6.73 -16.39
N ILE A 80 5.32 6.51 -15.09
CA ILE A 80 5.90 7.46 -14.12
C ILE A 80 7.09 6.83 -13.38
N GLY A 81 7.76 5.84 -13.97
CA GLY A 81 8.89 5.16 -13.31
C GLY A 81 8.44 4.21 -12.19
N VAL A 82 9.37 3.91 -11.27
CA VAL A 82 9.17 2.98 -10.16
C VAL A 82 8.41 3.68 -9.02
N PRO A 83 7.20 3.23 -8.66
CA PRO A 83 6.45 3.82 -7.54
C PRO A 83 7.06 3.43 -6.18
N PRO A 84 6.79 4.21 -5.11
CA PRO A 84 7.24 3.87 -3.77
C PRO A 84 6.81 2.46 -3.34
N LEU A 85 7.70 1.79 -2.61
CA LEU A 85 7.43 0.52 -1.95
C LEU A 85 6.59 0.77 -0.68
N GLN A 86 5.67 -0.14 -0.40
CA GLN A 86 4.94 -0.15 0.88
C GLN A 86 5.44 -1.32 1.73
N VAL A 87 5.77 -1.04 2.98
CA VAL A 87 6.17 -2.06 3.96
C VAL A 87 4.95 -2.38 4.81
N VAL A 88 4.67 -3.66 4.96
CA VAL A 88 3.48 -4.18 5.63
C VAL A 88 3.83 -5.45 6.38
N ASP A 89 3.17 -5.72 7.50
CA ASP A 89 3.09 -7.05 8.09
C ASP A 89 1.66 -7.53 7.81
N LEU A 90 1.45 -8.47 6.90
CA LEU A 90 0.09 -8.87 6.47
C LEU A 90 -0.60 -9.84 7.42
N ASN A 91 0.16 -10.58 8.22
CA ASN A 91 -0.35 -11.66 9.08
C ASN A 91 -0.08 -11.44 10.57
N ASP A 92 0.55 -10.34 10.94
CA ASP A 92 0.97 -10.02 12.32
C ASP A 92 1.99 -11.04 12.86
N ASP A 93 2.87 -11.58 11.99
CA ASP A 93 3.85 -12.58 12.40
C ASP A 93 5.19 -12.00 12.88
N GLY A 94 5.34 -10.66 12.80
CA GLY A 94 6.53 -9.95 13.22
C GLY A 94 7.63 -9.94 12.17
N THR A 95 7.37 -10.41 10.96
CA THR A 95 8.19 -10.19 9.78
C THR A 95 7.47 -9.26 8.81
N ASP A 96 8.21 -8.35 8.20
CA ASP A 96 7.67 -7.46 7.19
C ASP A 96 7.66 -8.12 5.81
N GLU A 97 6.61 -7.86 5.06
CA GLU A 97 6.55 -7.93 3.61
C GLU A 97 6.68 -6.56 2.95
N VAL A 98 6.94 -6.59 1.65
CA VAL A 98 6.94 -5.40 0.79
C VAL A 98 5.92 -5.57 -0.34
N MET A 99 5.01 -4.61 -0.41
CA MET A 99 4.08 -4.43 -1.51
C MET A 99 4.73 -3.59 -2.62
N VAL A 100 4.73 -4.17 -3.83
CA VAL A 100 5.39 -3.63 -5.02
C VAL A 100 4.32 -3.31 -6.07
N THR A 101 4.31 -2.07 -6.56
CA THR A 101 3.42 -1.71 -7.66
C THR A 101 3.90 -2.33 -8.96
N GLU A 102 3.06 -3.15 -9.58
CA GLU A 102 3.32 -3.79 -10.87
C GLU A 102 2.77 -2.99 -12.05
N ALA A 103 1.67 -2.26 -11.87
CA ALA A 103 1.03 -1.53 -12.95
C ALA A 103 0.28 -0.30 -12.45
N LEU A 104 0.33 0.76 -13.24
CA LEU A 104 -0.43 1.99 -13.05
C LEU A 104 -1.20 2.32 -14.33
N GLY A 105 -2.53 2.18 -14.31
CA GLY A 105 -3.34 2.43 -15.50
C GLY A 105 -4.83 2.40 -15.25
N ALA A 106 -5.61 3.07 -16.10
CA ALA A 106 -7.07 3.09 -16.05
C ALA A 106 -7.67 3.47 -14.68
N ASN A 107 -6.98 4.33 -13.91
CA ASN A 107 -7.32 4.70 -12.53
C ASN A 107 -7.27 3.53 -11.53
N THR A 108 -6.40 2.56 -11.80
CA THR A 108 -6.18 1.38 -10.96
C THR A 108 -4.67 1.14 -10.80
N VAL A 109 -4.28 0.82 -9.58
CA VAL A 109 -2.95 0.33 -9.20
C VAL A 109 -3.04 -1.18 -9.05
N THR A 110 -2.12 -1.92 -9.65
CA THR A 110 -1.95 -3.36 -9.37
C THR A 110 -0.71 -3.55 -8.52
N VAL A 111 -0.84 -4.30 -7.43
CA VAL A 111 0.22 -4.50 -6.45
C VAL A 111 0.40 -5.99 -6.19
N SER A 112 1.64 -6.46 -6.07
CA SER A 112 1.97 -7.78 -5.52
C SER A 112 2.78 -7.67 -4.24
N THR A 113 2.67 -8.67 -3.37
CA THR A 113 3.38 -8.71 -2.08
C THR A 113 4.56 -9.67 -2.15
N TRP A 114 5.68 -9.29 -1.56
CA TRP A 114 6.93 -10.04 -1.54
C TRP A 114 7.51 -10.11 -0.13
N GLY A 115 8.03 -11.27 0.27
CA GLY A 115 8.60 -11.51 1.60
C GLY A 115 9.75 -12.51 1.56
N LEU A 116 10.32 -12.81 2.74
CA LEU A 116 11.43 -13.77 2.89
C LEU A 116 10.92 -15.20 3.14
N TYR A 117 10.55 -15.91 2.07
CA TYR A 117 10.02 -17.27 2.17
C TYR A 117 11.04 -18.30 1.66
N GLY A 118 12.19 -18.38 2.34
CA GLY A 118 13.35 -19.16 1.86
C GLY A 118 14.09 -18.50 0.67
N GLY A 119 13.85 -17.20 0.48
CA GLY A 119 14.33 -16.33 -0.58
C GLY A 119 13.35 -15.18 -0.76
N LEU A 120 13.73 -14.14 -1.52
CA LEU A 120 12.81 -13.05 -1.86
C LEU A 120 11.77 -13.59 -2.85
N ARG A 121 10.54 -13.83 -2.36
CA ARG A 121 9.50 -14.54 -3.11
C ARG A 121 8.16 -13.85 -2.99
N PRO A 122 7.29 -13.96 -4.01
CA PRO A 122 5.96 -13.38 -3.93
C PRO A 122 5.08 -14.21 -2.99
N VAL A 123 4.12 -13.54 -2.36
CA VAL A 123 2.93 -14.19 -1.84
C VAL A 123 2.13 -14.73 -3.02
N THR A 124 1.57 -15.92 -2.89
CA THR A 124 0.76 -16.59 -3.90
C THR A 124 -0.61 -16.95 -3.38
N TRP A 125 -1.55 -17.14 -4.30
CA TRP A 125 -2.79 -17.86 -4.02
C TRP A 125 -2.53 -19.38 -3.91
N PRO A 126 -3.50 -20.19 -3.44
CA PRO A 126 -3.32 -21.64 -3.31
C PRO A 126 -3.08 -22.37 -4.65
N ASN A 127 -3.45 -21.74 -5.77
CA ASN A 127 -3.18 -22.26 -7.12
C ASN A 127 -1.73 -22.00 -7.58
N GLY A 128 -0.91 -21.30 -6.78
CA GLY A 128 0.47 -20.96 -7.09
C GLY A 128 0.67 -19.69 -7.92
N GLU A 129 -0.41 -19.00 -8.32
CA GLU A 129 -0.30 -17.70 -8.99
C GLU A 129 0.08 -16.62 -7.99
N VAL A 130 0.86 -15.63 -8.45
CA VAL A 130 1.23 -14.46 -7.64
C VAL A 130 -0.03 -13.75 -7.16
N MET A 131 -0.09 -13.52 -5.86
CA MET A 131 -1.13 -12.75 -5.22
C MET A 131 -1.05 -11.30 -5.71
N LYS A 132 -2.15 -10.82 -6.29
CA LYS A 132 -2.28 -9.42 -6.70
C LYS A 132 -3.51 -8.81 -6.06
N VAL A 133 -3.35 -7.59 -5.59
CA VAL A 133 -4.43 -6.73 -5.12
C VAL A 133 -4.51 -5.48 -5.99
N TRP A 134 -5.67 -4.82 -5.94
CA TRP A 134 -5.94 -3.64 -6.75
C TRP A 134 -6.48 -2.51 -5.89
N GLU A 135 -6.02 -1.31 -6.19
CA GLU A 135 -6.53 -0.06 -5.60
C GLU A 135 -7.05 0.85 -6.72
N GLY A 136 -8.24 1.41 -6.57
CA GLY A 136 -8.84 2.34 -7.55
C GLY A 136 -10.07 1.75 -8.25
N GLY A 137 -10.10 1.76 -9.59
CA GLY A 137 -11.26 1.33 -10.40
C GLY A 137 -11.99 2.47 -11.14
N GLY A 138 -11.51 3.71 -11.00
CA GLY A 138 -12.13 4.87 -11.66
C GLY A 138 -13.56 5.10 -11.20
N ILE A 139 -14.47 5.50 -12.08
CA ILE A 139 -15.91 5.69 -11.77
C ILE A 139 -16.74 4.40 -11.92
N SER A 140 -16.27 3.43 -12.70
CA SER A 140 -17.00 2.21 -13.04
C SER A 140 -16.88 1.09 -12.01
N SER A 141 -15.80 1.10 -11.24
CA SER A 141 -15.54 0.10 -10.21
C SER A 141 -14.89 0.73 -8.98
N LEU A 142 -14.91 -0.03 -7.89
CA LEU A 142 -14.12 0.26 -6.71
C LEU A 142 -13.37 -1.01 -6.34
N SER A 143 -12.05 -0.90 -6.32
CA SER A 143 -11.11 -1.90 -5.83
C SER A 143 -10.31 -1.28 -4.70
N ALA A 144 -10.24 -1.96 -3.57
CA ALA A 144 -9.49 -1.51 -2.41
C ALA A 144 -8.93 -2.71 -1.66
N TYR A 145 -7.84 -2.50 -0.93
CA TYR A 145 -7.30 -3.48 0.00
C TYR A 145 -6.92 -2.82 1.33
N GLY A 146 -6.73 -3.64 2.35
CA GLY A 146 -6.27 -3.20 3.67
C GLY A 146 -6.22 -4.39 4.62
N CYS A 147 -5.99 -4.13 5.89
CA CYS A 147 -5.92 -5.19 6.89
C CYS A 147 -6.93 -4.99 8.01
N GLU A 148 -7.40 -6.11 8.55
CA GLU A 148 -8.29 -6.16 9.71
C GLU A 148 -7.71 -7.06 10.79
N GLN A 149 -7.91 -6.65 12.05
CA GLN A 149 -7.60 -7.45 13.21
C GLN A 149 -8.67 -8.54 13.39
N ALA A 150 -8.26 -9.80 13.44
CA ALA A 150 -9.16 -10.93 13.59
C ALA A 150 -8.52 -12.08 14.37
N GLY A 151 -9.11 -12.45 15.50
CA GLY A 151 -8.71 -13.65 16.25
C GLY A 151 -7.31 -13.58 16.87
N GLY A 152 -6.79 -12.37 17.13
CA GLY A 152 -5.46 -12.17 17.71
C GLY A 152 -4.32 -12.09 16.69
N GLY A 153 -4.63 -11.93 15.41
CA GLY A 153 -3.67 -11.60 14.36
C GLY A 153 -4.34 -10.79 13.26
N ARG A 154 -3.68 -10.66 12.11
CA ARG A 154 -4.11 -9.79 11.01
C ARG A 154 -4.55 -10.58 9.80
N ARG A 155 -5.50 -10.01 9.07
CA ARG A 155 -6.02 -10.56 7.81
C ARG A 155 -6.01 -9.49 6.74
N LEU A 156 -5.51 -9.87 5.57
CA LEU A 156 -5.68 -9.07 4.36
C LEU A 156 -7.16 -9.07 3.96
N VAL A 157 -7.64 -7.90 3.58
CA VAL A 157 -9.00 -7.68 3.09
C VAL A 157 -8.92 -7.04 1.72
N GLN A 158 -9.77 -7.51 0.81
CA GLN A 158 -9.94 -6.94 -0.52
C GLN A 158 -11.42 -6.65 -0.76
N VAL A 159 -11.71 -5.48 -1.30
CA VAL A 159 -13.02 -5.12 -1.84
C VAL A 159 -12.91 -5.04 -3.36
N SER A 160 -13.85 -5.65 -4.07
CA SER A 160 -13.96 -5.55 -5.53
C SER A 160 -15.43 -5.41 -5.92
N THR A 161 -15.77 -4.30 -6.56
CA THR A 161 -17.15 -3.96 -6.91
C THR A 161 -17.26 -3.29 -8.29
N SER A 162 -18.44 -3.36 -8.88
CA SER A 162 -18.83 -2.62 -10.09
C SER A 162 -20.04 -1.73 -9.82
N VAL A 163 -20.13 -0.59 -10.49
CA VAL A 163 -21.27 0.33 -10.36
C VAL A 163 -22.44 -0.06 -11.26
N ASP A 164 -23.66 0.01 -10.73
CA ASP A 164 -24.87 0.12 -11.54
C ASP A 164 -25.08 1.59 -11.94
N TRP A 165 -25.01 1.88 -13.24
CA TRP A 165 -25.11 3.23 -13.77
C TRP A 165 -26.46 3.92 -13.59
N ASN A 166 -27.54 3.16 -13.33
CA ASN A 166 -28.86 3.75 -13.09
C ASN A 166 -29.01 4.25 -11.65
N THR A 167 -28.36 3.57 -10.71
CA THR A 167 -28.51 3.81 -9.26
C THR A 167 -27.27 4.43 -8.62
N LEU A 168 -26.12 4.36 -9.31
CA LEU A 168 -24.79 4.70 -8.80
C LEU A 168 -24.42 3.91 -7.53
N ILE A 169 -24.97 2.72 -7.40
CA ILE A 169 -24.65 1.78 -6.32
C ILE A 169 -23.58 0.81 -6.81
N TYR A 170 -22.51 0.67 -6.02
CA TYR A 170 -21.47 -0.32 -6.23
C TYR A 170 -21.90 -1.62 -5.58
N SER A 171 -21.71 -2.75 -6.27
CA SER A 171 -21.97 -4.08 -5.72
C SER A 171 -20.85 -5.05 -6.11
N GLY A 172 -20.53 -5.97 -5.21
CA GLY A 172 -19.49 -6.97 -5.39
C GLY A 172 -19.17 -7.69 -4.10
N ASP A 173 -17.90 -7.97 -3.86
CA ASP A 173 -17.46 -8.77 -2.72
C ASP A 173 -16.45 -8.03 -1.84
N ARG A 174 -16.56 -8.24 -0.52
CA ARG A 174 -15.49 -8.05 0.46
C ARG A 174 -14.95 -9.43 0.83
N ILE A 175 -13.68 -9.65 0.57
CA ILE A 175 -13.01 -10.94 0.73
C ILE A 175 -11.92 -10.77 1.78
N THR A 176 -11.81 -11.73 2.69
CA THR A 176 -10.76 -11.77 3.72
C THR A 176 -9.86 -12.96 3.46
N TYR A 177 -8.57 -12.78 3.71
CA TYR A 177 -7.54 -13.78 3.51
C TYR A 177 -6.67 -13.93 4.76
N SER A 178 -6.27 -15.16 5.07
CA SER A 178 -5.19 -15.45 6.00
C SER A 178 -3.92 -15.78 5.21
N LEU A 179 -2.79 -15.24 5.62
CA LEU A 179 -1.49 -15.56 5.06
C LEU A 179 -0.75 -16.54 5.98
N ALA A 180 -0.29 -17.66 5.41
CA ALA A 180 0.52 -18.66 6.09
C ALA A 180 1.77 -18.96 5.25
N GLY A 181 2.94 -18.54 5.73
CA GLY A 181 4.14 -18.48 4.88
C GLY A 181 3.87 -17.61 3.66
N SER A 182 4.20 -18.10 2.46
CA SER A 182 3.99 -17.36 1.21
C SER A 182 2.60 -17.56 0.59
N VAL A 183 1.63 -18.14 1.28
CA VAL A 183 0.33 -18.49 0.67
C VAL A 183 -0.83 -17.79 1.37
N ALA A 184 -1.51 -16.92 0.62
CA ALA A 184 -2.75 -16.27 1.06
C ALA A 184 -3.96 -17.14 0.70
N THR A 185 -4.78 -17.48 1.69
CA THR A 185 -5.97 -18.32 1.53
C THR A 185 -7.22 -17.54 1.93
N GLU A 186 -8.24 -17.57 1.07
CA GLU A 186 -9.54 -16.96 1.37
C GLU A 186 -10.17 -17.60 2.61
N THR A 187 -10.52 -16.77 3.59
CA THR A 187 -11.18 -17.19 4.84
C THR A 187 -12.66 -16.84 4.86
N SER A 188 -13.08 -15.80 4.16
CA SER A 188 -14.47 -15.39 4.04
C SER A 188 -14.68 -14.49 2.83
N ARG A 189 -15.88 -14.58 2.26
CA ARG A 189 -16.38 -13.70 1.21
C ARG A 189 -17.79 -13.27 1.56
N VAL A 190 -18.00 -11.97 1.61
CA VAL A 190 -19.29 -11.37 1.95
C VAL A 190 -19.70 -10.44 0.82
N PRO A 191 -20.91 -10.59 0.26
CA PRO A 191 -21.42 -9.64 -0.72
C PRO A 191 -21.61 -8.28 -0.07
N VAL A 192 -21.17 -7.23 -0.75
CA VAL A 192 -21.29 -5.84 -0.30
C VAL A 192 -21.97 -5.01 -1.36
N SER A 193 -22.74 -4.02 -0.93
CA SER A 193 -23.43 -3.08 -1.80
C SER A 193 -23.61 -1.75 -1.11
N GLY A 194 -23.36 -0.64 -1.80
CA GLY A 194 -23.46 0.68 -1.22
C GLY A 194 -23.04 1.79 -2.17
N LYS A 195 -23.11 3.02 -1.68
CA LYS A 195 -22.46 4.16 -2.35
C LYS A 195 -20.95 4.04 -2.21
N ARG A 196 -20.21 4.79 -3.03
CA ARG A 196 -18.74 4.78 -3.03
C ARG A 196 -18.11 4.98 -1.66
N ASP A 197 -18.72 5.79 -0.80
CA ASP A 197 -18.27 6.14 0.55
C ASP A 197 -18.85 5.23 1.65
N ASP A 198 -19.58 4.17 1.28
CA ASP A 198 -20.11 3.21 2.23
C ASP A 198 -18.95 2.52 2.98
N PRO A 199 -18.97 2.50 4.33
CA PRO A 199 -17.93 1.86 5.12
C PRO A 199 -17.66 0.39 4.75
N ALA A 200 -18.67 -0.35 4.30
CA ALA A 200 -18.50 -1.75 3.90
C ALA A 200 -17.61 -1.90 2.65
N LEU A 201 -17.47 -0.84 1.86
CA LEU A 201 -16.62 -0.78 0.68
C LEU A 201 -15.24 -0.19 0.95
N GLN A 202 -15.01 0.38 2.14
CA GLN A 202 -13.73 0.97 2.50
C GLN A 202 -12.78 -0.06 3.11
N THR A 203 -11.50 0.15 2.88
CA THR A 203 -10.38 -0.54 3.53
C THR A 203 -9.27 0.48 3.77
N ASP A 204 -8.33 0.16 4.65
CA ASP A 204 -7.17 1.00 4.94
C ASP A 204 -5.88 0.21 4.73
N PRO A 205 -5.10 0.50 3.67
CA PRO A 205 -3.78 -0.08 3.46
C PRO A 205 -2.82 0.18 4.63
N ALA A 206 -2.93 1.32 5.31
CA ALA A 206 -2.06 1.65 6.44
C ALA A 206 -2.33 0.77 7.66
N ALA A 207 -3.49 0.13 7.75
CA ALA A 207 -3.79 -0.86 8.78
C ALA A 207 -2.97 -2.17 8.60
N CYS A 208 -2.25 -2.32 7.49
CA CYS A 208 -1.32 -3.42 7.26
C CYS A 208 0.10 -3.14 7.74
N ALA A 209 0.39 -1.98 8.33
CA ALA A 209 1.72 -1.65 8.87
C ALA A 209 1.85 -1.90 10.39
#